data_AF-A0AA45W4M6-F1
#
_entry.id   AF-A0AA45W4M6-F1
#
_cell.length_a   1.000
_cell.length_b   1.000
_cell.length_c   1.000
_cell.angle_alpha   90.00
_cell.angle_beta   90.00
_cell.angle_gamma   90.00
#
_symmetry.space_group_name_H-M   'P 1'
#
loop_
_entity.id
_entity.type
_entity.pdbx_description
1 polymer ?
#
loop_
_entity_poly.entity_id
_entity_poly.type
_entity_poly.pdbx_seq_one_letter_code
_entity_poly.pdbx_strand_id
1 'polypeptide(L)' 'MALKHRPRANGIGLPAEWLAEIHDLLTLALDATERAAGYSPAEREYRSYTRAALRRVNRIMEGEMA' A
#
# COMPACT_ATOMS: atom_id res chain seq x y z
N MET A 1 -24.68 15.88 3.79
CA MET A 1 -23.93 14.98 2.89
C MET A 1 -23.47 13.78 3.73
N ALA A 2 -24.23 12.68 3.68
CA ALA A 2 -24.12 11.60 4.66
C ALA A 2 -22.81 10.82 4.51
N LEU A 3 -22.01 10.79 5.57
CA LEU A 3 -20.99 9.76 5.78
C LEU A 3 -21.72 8.42 5.93
N LYS A 4 -22.05 7.79 4.80
CA LYS A 4 -22.56 6.41 4.76
C LYS A 4 -21.52 5.54 5.45
N HIS A 5 -21.97 4.80 6.46
CA HIS A 5 -21.22 3.79 7.20
C HIS A 5 -20.33 2.99 6.24
N ARG A 6 -19.01 3.21 6.30
CA ARG A 6 -18.05 2.43 5.51
C ARG A 6 -17.78 1.12 6.27
N PRO A 7 -18.09 -0.05 5.70
CA PRO A 7 -17.98 -1.31 6.41
C PRO A 7 -16.50 -1.59 6.76
N ARG A 8 -16.28 -2.07 7.99
CA ARG A 8 -14.97 -2.54 8.44
C ARG A 8 -14.76 -3.98 7.96
N ALA A 9 -13.55 -4.27 7.52
CA ALA A 9 -13.09 -5.61 7.19
C ALA A 9 -13.00 -6.46 8.46
N ASN A 10 -14.09 -7.14 8.81
CA ASN A 10 -14.09 -8.37 9.59
C ASN A 10 -15.05 -9.34 8.88
N GLY A 11 -14.59 -9.94 7.77
CA GLY A 11 -15.30 -11.04 7.09
C GLY A 11 -15.36 -10.96 5.56
N ILE A 12 -15.19 -9.77 4.97
CA ILE A 12 -15.17 -9.56 3.51
C ILE A 12 -14.06 -8.55 3.25
N GLY A 13 -13.12 -8.87 2.36
CA GLY A 13 -11.92 -8.07 2.10
C GLY A 13 -12.20 -6.61 1.77
N LEU A 14 -11.14 -5.79 1.79
CA LEU A 14 -11.20 -4.42 1.27
C LEU A 14 -11.80 -4.42 -0.14
N PRO A 15 -12.65 -3.42 -0.50
CA PRO A 15 -13.10 -3.28 -1.88
C PRO A 15 -11.91 -3.26 -2.84
N ALA A 16 -12.05 -3.93 -4.00
CA ALA A 16 -10.95 -4.06 -4.95
C ALA A 16 -10.44 -2.69 -5.42
N GLU A 17 -11.33 -1.72 -5.57
CA GLU A 17 -10.96 -0.34 -5.91
C GLU A 17 -10.06 0.32 -4.86
N TRP A 18 -10.23 0.00 -3.57
CA TRP A 18 -9.42 0.57 -2.50
C TRP A 18 -8.06 -0.10 -2.42
N LEU A 19 -7.98 -1.41 -2.69
CA LEU A 19 -6.70 -2.10 -2.80
C LEU A 19 -5.87 -1.56 -3.97
N ALA A 20 -6.52 -1.29 -5.11
CA ALA A 20 -5.87 -0.64 -6.26
C ALA A 20 -5.38 0.77 -5.91
N GLU A 21 -6.21 1.58 -5.22
CA GLU A 21 -5.80 2.92 -4.77
C GLU A 21 -4.59 2.86 -3.82
N ILE A 22 -4.60 1.94 -2.85
CA ILE A 22 -3.48 1.75 -1.92
C ILE A 22 -2.23 1.28 -2.67
N HIS A 23 -2.36 0.37 -3.63
CA HIS A 23 -1.26 -0.07 -4.49
C HIS A 23 -0.60 1.11 -5.21
N ASP A 24 -1.42 1.96 -5.85
CA ASP A 24 -0.93 3.09 -6.64
C ASP A 24 -0.26 4.15 -5.75
N LEU A 25 -0.83 4.43 -4.58
CA LEU A 25 -0.23 5.35 -3.62
C LEU A 25 1.12 4.86 -3.09
N LEU A 26 1.25 3.56 -2.81
CA LEU A 26 2.51 2.96 -2.35
C LEU A 26 3.57 2.97 -3.46
N THR A 27 3.16 2.75 -4.71
CA THR A 27 4.03 2.87 -5.88
C THR A 27 4.52 4.30 -6.03
N LEU A 28 3.60 5.27 -6.02
CA LEU A 28 3.92 6.69 -6.11
C LEU A 28 4.88 7.15 -4.99
N ALA A 29 4.68 6.65 -3.77
CA ALA A 29 5.57 6.88 -2.63
C ALA A 29 7.01 6.38 -2.88
N LEU A 30 7.18 5.23 -3.53
CA LEU A 30 8.50 4.72 -3.89
C LEU A 30 9.14 5.53 -5.01
N ASP A 31 8.38 5.92 -6.01
CA ASP A 31 8.89 6.72 -7.13
C ASP A 31 9.29 8.12 -6.66
N ALA A 32 8.44 8.77 -5.85
CA ALA A 32 8.69 10.10 -5.31
C ALA A 32 9.94 10.18 -4.41
N THR A 33 10.34 9.04 -3.83
CA THR A 33 11.55 8.96 -2.98
C THR A 33 12.75 8.36 -3.68
N GLU A 34 12.69 8.11 -4.99
CA GLU A 34 13.82 7.59 -5.76
C GLU A 34 14.92 8.66 -5.93
N ARG A 35 16.18 8.25 -5.68
CA ARG A 35 17.36 9.14 -5.76
C ARG A 35 18.57 8.39 -6.29
N ALA A 36 19.23 8.95 -7.32
CA ALA A 36 20.43 8.37 -7.92
C ALA A 36 21.65 8.34 -6.98
N ALA A 37 21.75 9.32 -6.07
CA ALA A 37 22.86 9.43 -5.11
C ALA A 37 22.75 8.45 -3.92
N GLY A 38 21.71 7.61 -3.90
CA GLY A 38 21.39 6.74 -2.77
C GLY A 38 20.48 7.40 -1.74
N TYR A 39 20.22 6.65 -0.67
CA TYR A 39 19.23 6.98 0.36
C TYR A 39 19.89 7.15 1.72
N SER A 40 19.47 8.13 2.51
CA SER A 40 19.78 8.23 3.94
C SER A 40 19.25 7.01 4.72
N PRO A 41 19.74 6.74 5.96
CA PRO A 41 19.22 5.65 6.78
C PRO A 41 17.69 5.69 6.95
N ALA A 42 17.12 6.88 7.21
CA ALA A 42 15.68 7.07 7.37
C ALA A 42 14.90 6.79 6.08
N GLU A 43 15.41 7.25 4.93
CA GLU A 43 14.80 6.96 3.63
C GLU A 43 14.87 5.46 3.30
N ARG A 44 15.96 4.77 3.63
CA ARG A 44 16.08 3.31 3.45
C ARG A 44 15.04 2.56 4.27
N GLU A 45 14.85 2.95 5.53
CA GLU A 45 13.87 2.36 6.43
C GLU A 45 12.44 2.59 5.92
N TYR A 46 12.09 3.84 5.60
CA TYR A 46 10.81 4.19 4.98
C TYR A 46 10.55 3.35 3.72
N ARG A 47 11.50 3.31 2.78
CA ARG A 47 11.37 2.54 1.54
C ARG A 47 11.24 1.04 1.80
N SER A 48 11.91 0.51 2.82
CA SER A 48 11.78 -0.89 3.23
C SER A 48 10.34 -1.21 3.67
N TYR A 49 9.76 -0.37 4.53
CA TYR A 49 8.38 -0.53 4.97
C TYR A 49 7.38 -0.37 3.84
N THR A 50 7.55 0.64 2.97
CA THR A 50 6.69 0.85 1.80
C THR A 50 6.73 -0.35 0.85
N ARG A 51 7.92 -0.90 0.56
CA ARG A 51 8.06 -2.13 -0.24
C ARG A 51 7.41 -3.34 0.42
N ALA A 52 7.50 -3.46 1.74
CA ALA A 52 6.86 -4.55 2.47
C ALA A 52 5.33 -4.45 2.43
N ALA A 53 4.79 -3.25 2.59
CA ALA A 53 3.36 -2.97 2.44
C ALA A 53 2.88 -3.28 1.02
N LEU A 54 3.59 -2.81 -0.01
CA LEU A 54 3.24 -3.06 -1.41
C LEU A 54 3.22 -4.55 -1.73
N ARG A 55 4.22 -5.33 -1.29
CA ARG A 55 4.21 -6.80 -1.43
C ARG A 55 3.03 -7.46 -0.76
N ARG A 56 2.58 -6.94 0.40
CA ARG A 56 1.40 -7.48 1.09
C ARG A 56 0.12 -7.15 0.33
N VAL A 57 0.00 -5.93 -0.20
CA VAL A 57 -1.13 -5.51 -1.01
C VAL A 57 -1.21 -6.35 -2.29
N ASN A 58 -0.09 -6.58 -2.98
CA ASN A 58 -0.05 -7.44 -4.18
C ASN A 58 -0.58 -8.84 -3.89
N ARG A 59 -0.13 -9.47 -2.80
CA ARG A 59 -0.65 -10.79 -2.39
C ARG A 59 -2.15 -10.79 -2.13
N ILE A 60 -2.67 -9.76 -1.46
CA ILE A 60 -4.12 -9.64 -1.22
C ILE A 60 -4.87 -9.47 -2.54
N MET A 61 -4.34 -8.68 -3.49
CA MET A 61 -4.92 -8.50 -4.82
C MET A 61 -4.88 -9.78 -5.67
N GLU A 62 -3.83 -10.60 -5.51
CA GLU A 62 -3.68 -11.92 -6.14
C GLU A 62 -4.58 -12.99 -5.48
N GLY A 63 -5.31 -12.64 -4.41
CA GLY A 63 -6.17 -13.58 -3.67
C GLY A 63 -5.41 -14.46 -2.68
N GLU A 64 -4.12 -14.20 -2.46
CA GLU A 64 -3.30 -14.85 -1.44
C GLU A 64 -3.59 -14.21 -0.07
N MET A 65 -4.68 -14.66 0.56
CA MET A 65 -4.89 -14.40 1.98
C MET A 65 -4.00 -15.35 2.80
N ALA A 66 -2.92 -14.82 3.36
CA ALA A 66 -2.14 -15.49 4.42
C ALA A 66 -2.89 -15.45 5.76
#